data_AF-A0A842WRB9-F1
#
_entry.id   AF-A0A842WRB9-F1
#
_cell.length_a   1.000
_cell.length_b   1.000
_cell.length_c   1.000
_cell.angle_alpha   90.00
_cell.angle_beta   90.00
_cell.angle_gamma   90.00
#
_symmetry.space_group_name_H-M   'P 1'
#
loop_
_entity.id
_entity.type
_entity.pdbx_description
1 polymer ?
#
loop_
_entity_poly.entity_id
_entity_poly.type
_entity_poly.pdbx_seq_one_letter_code
_entity_poly.pdbx_strand_id
1 'polypeptide(L)'
;MLLISVAASTIILHFIWTFFGWVVFPHFLLIFITALVGEHYVSGKGYYHYTEPNGLFIGRVPTWIPFMWTSVIQGGILLFLSFGLHPTFAVIGSGVVNSLLDLLVIEPFFCKIRDLWRWTPVERGYFSFVPPDLNRFTAPIGNYVTWLLFPLITNSVLLYLHAFFG
;
A
#
# COMPACT_ATOMS: atom_id res chain seq x y z
N MET A 1 -3.02 -10.73 11.36
CA MET A 1 -2.73 -9.92 10.16
C MET A 1 -1.30 -10.09 9.67
N LEU A 2 -0.30 -10.12 10.57
CA LEU A 2 1.10 -10.34 10.17
C LEU A 2 1.33 -11.59 9.31
N LEU A 3 0.98 -12.78 9.80
CA LEU A 3 1.19 -14.02 9.05
C LEU A 3 0.51 -14.00 7.66
N ILE A 4 -0.72 -13.47 7.58
CA ILE A 4 -1.46 -13.36 6.33
C ILE A 4 -0.77 -12.40 5.36
N SER A 5 -0.30 -11.24 5.85
CA SER A 5 0.34 -10.23 5.01
C SER A 5 1.72 -10.70 4.52
N VAL A 6 2.48 -11.37 5.39
CA VAL A 6 3.76 -12.00 5.01
C VAL A 6 3.52 -13.09 3.97
N ALA A 7 2.57 -14.00 4.20
CA ALA A 7 2.26 -15.07 3.27
C ALA A 7 1.80 -14.53 1.90
N ALA A 8 0.88 -13.55 1.89
CA ALA A 8 0.44 -12.89 0.68
C ALA A 8 1.62 -12.24 -0.06
N SER A 9 2.46 -11.49 0.65
CA SER A 9 3.64 -10.83 0.07
C SER A 9 4.60 -11.86 -0.52
N THR A 10 4.91 -12.94 0.19
CA THR A 10 5.77 -14.03 -0.30
C THR A 10 5.21 -14.69 -1.57
N ILE A 11 3.91 -14.99 -1.60
CA ILE A 11 3.26 -15.60 -2.77
C ILE A 11 3.33 -14.65 -3.96
N ILE A 12 2.97 -13.38 -3.77
CA ILE A 12 3.03 -12.35 -4.82
C ILE A 12 4.47 -12.14 -5.31
N LEU A 13 5.44 -12.10 -4.40
CA LEU A 13 6.86 -12.00 -4.74
C LEU A 13 7.33 -13.18 -5.59
N HIS A 14 6.91 -14.39 -5.24
CA HIS A 14 7.25 -15.58 -6.01
C HIS A 14 6.73 -15.48 -7.45
N PHE A 15 5.47 -15.07 -7.64
CA PHE A 15 4.89 -14.95 -8.98
C PHE A 15 5.45 -13.76 -9.76
N ILE A 16 5.63 -12.59 -9.16
CA ILE A 16 6.18 -11.44 -9.88
C ILE A 16 7.65 -11.67 -10.27
N TRP A 17 8.39 -12.49 -9.49
CA TRP A 17 9.74 -12.94 -9.84
C TRP A 17 9.77 -13.71 -11.15
N THR A 18 8.74 -14.48 -11.50
CA THR A 18 8.74 -15.21 -12.79
C THR A 18 8.64 -14.27 -13.99
N PHE A 19 8.16 -13.03 -13.81
CA PHE A 19 8.08 -12.03 -14.87
C PHE A 19 9.32 -11.15 -14.96
N PHE A 20 9.86 -10.73 -13.81
CA PHE A 20 10.91 -9.70 -13.77
C PHE A 20 12.25 -10.20 -13.19
N GLY A 21 12.32 -11.44 -12.73
CA GLY A 21 13.55 -12.02 -12.16
C GLY A 21 14.02 -11.29 -10.91
N TRP A 22 15.34 -11.13 -10.79
CA TRP A 22 15.98 -10.69 -9.55
C TRP A 22 15.71 -9.23 -9.19
N VAL A 23 15.35 -8.36 -10.15
CA VAL A 23 15.04 -6.94 -9.90
C VAL A 23 13.78 -6.76 -9.03
N VAL A 24 13.00 -7.82 -8.84
CA VAL A 24 11.87 -7.85 -7.90
C VAL A 24 12.31 -7.60 -6.46
N PHE A 25 13.50 -8.08 -6.06
CA PHE A 25 13.98 -7.92 -4.70
C PHE A 25 14.27 -6.45 -4.32
N PRO A 26 15.09 -5.68 -5.07
CA PRO A 26 15.26 -4.26 -4.78
C PRO A 26 13.96 -3.46 -4.89
N HIS A 27 13.05 -3.82 -5.80
CA HIS A 27 11.73 -3.21 -5.89
C HIS A 27 10.87 -3.48 -4.65
N PHE A 28 10.88 -4.71 -4.13
CA PHE A 28 10.24 -5.06 -2.86
C PHE A 28 10.78 -4.22 -1.70
N LEU A 29 12.11 -4.11 -1.59
CA LEU A 29 12.73 -3.32 -0.53
C LEU A 29 12.34 -1.84 -0.62
N LEU A 30 12.26 -1.28 -1.83
CA LEU A 30 11.81 0.09 -2.05
C LEU A 30 10.40 0.29 -1.48
N ILE A 31 9.43 -0.54 -1.89
CA ILE A 31 8.05 -0.43 -1.40
C ILE A 31 8.00 -0.62 0.12
N PHE A 32 8.66 -1.66 0.64
CA PHE A 32 8.63 -2.00 2.05
C PHE A 32 9.17 -0.87 2.92
N ILE A 33 10.34 -0.32 2.57
CA ILE A 33 10.98 0.76 3.34
C ILE A 33 10.16 2.04 3.24
N THR A 34 9.68 2.40 2.04
CA THR A 34 8.87 3.61 1.87
C THR A 34 7.55 3.50 2.63
N ALA A 35 6.87 2.34 2.61
CA ALA A 35 5.68 2.11 3.41
C ALA A 35 5.98 2.25 4.90
N LEU A 36 7.05 1.61 5.40
CA LEU A 36 7.43 1.70 6.80
C LEU A 36 7.73 3.15 7.24
N VAL A 37 8.52 3.88 6.46
CA VAL A 37 8.91 5.27 6.78
C VAL A 37 7.74 6.22 6.63
N GLY A 38 6.99 6.11 5.52
CA GLY A 38 5.84 6.95 5.23
C GLY A 38 4.75 6.81 6.28
N GLU A 39 4.38 5.57 6.61
CA GLU A 39 3.37 5.29 7.63
C GLU A 39 3.85 5.74 9.03
N HIS A 40 5.14 5.58 9.33
CA HIS A 40 5.71 6.07 10.59
C HIS A 40 5.64 7.58 10.70
N TYR A 41 5.91 8.29 9.59
CA TYR A 41 5.85 9.74 9.55
C TYR A 41 4.41 10.26 9.66
N VAL A 42 3.48 9.69 8.91
CA VAL A 42 2.08 10.16 8.85
C VAL A 42 1.36 9.87 10.18
N SER A 43 1.52 8.67 10.74
CA SER A 43 1.08 8.37 12.13
C SER A 43 1.83 9.23 13.16
N GLY A 44 3.10 9.53 12.88
CA GLY A 44 3.98 10.48 13.56
C GLY A 44 3.32 11.83 13.81
N LYS A 45 2.67 12.35 12.77
CA LYS A 45 1.99 13.65 12.72
C LYS A 45 0.55 13.62 13.26
N GLY A 46 0.05 12.45 13.66
CA GLY A 46 -1.28 12.30 14.24
C GLY A 46 -2.41 12.20 13.21
N TYR A 47 -2.10 11.95 11.93
CA TYR A 47 -3.13 11.80 10.90
C TYR A 47 -3.97 10.53 11.05
N TYR A 48 -3.38 9.47 11.58
CA TYR A 48 -4.11 8.29 12.03
C TYR A 48 -3.33 7.56 13.10
N HIS A 49 -4.05 6.79 13.91
CA HIS A 49 -3.48 5.98 14.98
C HIS A 49 -3.90 4.54 14.80
N TYR A 50 -2.91 3.65 14.85
CA TYR A 50 -3.16 2.23 14.92
C TYR A 50 -3.60 1.82 16.32
N THR A 51 -4.49 0.83 16.38
CA THR A 51 -5.07 0.31 17.61
C THR A 51 -4.31 -0.93 18.10
N GLU A 52 -4.53 -1.33 19.35
CA GLU A 52 -3.90 -2.51 19.97
C GLU A 52 -4.04 -3.83 19.19
N PRO A 53 -5.17 -4.15 18.50
CA PRO A 53 -5.34 -5.37 17.71
C PRO A 53 -4.33 -5.59 16.57
N ASN A 54 -3.50 -4.61 16.24
CA ASN A 54 -2.47 -4.72 15.21
C ASN A 54 -1.30 -5.64 15.56
N GLY A 55 -1.10 -5.94 16.84
CA GLY A 55 -0.04 -6.83 17.31
C GLY A 55 1.33 -6.14 17.36
N LEU A 56 2.29 -6.64 16.58
CA LEU A 56 3.69 -6.19 16.65
C LEU A 56 3.90 -4.88 15.88
N PHE A 57 4.71 -3.98 16.44
CA PHE A 57 5.04 -2.68 15.88
C PHE A 57 6.54 -2.51 15.63
N ILE A 58 6.88 -1.78 14.56
CA ILE A 58 8.21 -1.18 14.37
C ILE A 58 7.99 0.34 14.44
N GLY A 59 8.48 0.95 15.51
CA GLY A 59 8.20 2.35 15.82
C GLY A 59 6.70 2.58 16.04
N ARG A 60 6.04 3.26 15.10
CA ARG A 60 4.60 3.58 15.14
C ARG A 60 3.77 2.78 14.14
N VAL A 61 4.40 1.85 13.41
CA VAL A 61 3.78 1.14 12.29
C VAL A 61 3.64 -0.34 12.66
N PRO A 62 2.45 -0.95 12.52
CA PRO A 62 2.30 -2.38 12.61
C PRO A 62 3.18 -3.09 11.60
N THR A 63 3.89 -4.11 12.03
CA THR A 63 4.85 -4.86 11.19
C THR A 63 4.23 -5.42 9.92
N TRP A 64 2.93 -5.65 9.92
CA TRP A 64 2.19 -6.23 8.80
C TRP A 64 1.85 -5.22 7.69
N ILE A 65 1.85 -3.91 7.97
CA ILE A 65 1.47 -2.86 7.01
C ILE A 65 2.44 -2.80 5.83
N PRO A 66 3.78 -2.77 6.00
CA PRO A 66 4.71 -2.81 4.85
C PRO A 66 4.54 -4.06 3.97
N PHE A 67 4.20 -5.21 4.56
CA PHE A 67 3.89 -6.43 3.80
C PHE A 67 2.56 -6.31 3.05
N MET A 68 1.55 -5.66 3.61
CA MET A 68 0.31 -5.35 2.89
C MET A 68 0.58 -4.44 1.69
N TRP A 69 1.33 -3.36 1.88
CA TRP A 69 1.71 -2.43 0.81
C TRP A 69 2.42 -3.15 -0.34
N THR A 70 3.44 -3.96 -0.04
CA THR A 70 4.14 -4.75 -1.06
C THR A 70 3.20 -5.72 -1.79
N SER A 71 2.35 -6.45 -1.05
CA SER A 71 1.38 -7.39 -1.62
C SER A 71 0.40 -6.71 -2.57
N VAL A 72 -0.15 -5.56 -2.18
CA VAL A 72 -1.14 -4.83 -2.98
C VAL A 72 -0.48 -4.20 -4.21
N ILE A 73 0.68 -3.58 -4.06
CA ILE A 73 1.37 -2.90 -5.17
C ILE A 73 1.84 -3.89 -6.24
N GLN A 74 2.53 -4.94 -5.82
CA GLN A 74 3.02 -5.96 -6.74
C GLN A 74 1.89 -6.86 -7.22
N GLY A 75 0.90 -7.16 -6.38
CA GLY A 75 -0.29 -7.91 -6.77
C GLY A 75 -1.13 -7.19 -7.81
N GLY A 76 -1.25 -5.87 -7.69
CA GLY A 76 -1.97 -5.03 -8.65
C GLY A 76 -1.39 -5.12 -10.06
N ILE A 77 -0.06 -5.01 -10.22
CA ILE A 77 0.56 -5.19 -11.55
C ILE A 77 0.52 -6.65 -12.00
N LEU A 78 0.76 -7.61 -11.10
CA LEU A 78 0.72 -9.04 -11.41
C LEU A 78 -0.64 -9.47 -11.96
N LEU A 79 -1.74 -8.93 -11.42
CA LEU A 79 -3.10 -9.20 -11.89
C LEU A 79 -3.22 -8.91 -13.40
N PHE A 80 -2.78 -7.73 -13.83
CA PHE A 80 -2.89 -7.33 -15.24
C PHE A 80 -1.91 -8.07 -16.14
N LEU A 81 -0.69 -8.33 -15.68
CA LEU A 81 0.27 -9.15 -16.41
C LEU A 81 -0.25 -10.58 -16.61
N SER A 82 -0.93 -11.14 -15.62
CA SER A 82 -1.55 -12.47 -15.70
C SER A 82 -2.68 -12.53 -16.73
N PHE A 83 -3.33 -11.41 -17.01
CA PHE A 83 -4.30 -11.28 -18.12
C PHE A 83 -3.65 -11.00 -19.47
N GLY A 84 -2.31 -10.99 -19.55
CA GLY A 84 -1.57 -10.77 -20.79
C GLY A 84 -1.51 -9.31 -21.25
N LEU A 85 -1.80 -8.34 -20.36
CA LEU A 85 -1.68 -6.93 -20.72
C LEU A 85 -0.20 -6.54 -20.91
N HIS A 86 0.03 -5.63 -21.85
CA HIS A 86 1.34 -5.02 -22.04
C HIS A 86 1.83 -4.36 -20.73
N PRO A 87 3.12 -4.47 -20.35
CA PRO A 87 3.61 -3.99 -19.05
C PRO A 87 3.27 -2.53 -18.74
N THR A 88 3.34 -1.63 -19.72
CA THR A 88 2.96 -0.21 -19.53
C THR A 88 1.49 -0.05 -19.12
N PHE A 89 0.56 -0.80 -19.73
CA PHE A 89 -0.84 -0.77 -19.36
C PHE A 89 -1.09 -1.45 -18.02
N ALA A 90 -0.34 -2.51 -17.71
CA ALA A 90 -0.39 -3.16 -16.40
C ALA A 90 0.01 -2.22 -15.26
N VAL A 91 1.02 -1.37 -15.46
CA VAL A 91 1.41 -0.32 -14.49
C VAL A 91 0.27 0.68 -14.28
N ILE A 92 -0.29 1.24 -15.35
CA ILE A 92 -1.39 2.21 -15.25
C ILE A 92 -2.60 1.58 -14.55
N GLY A 93 -2.98 0.37 -14.97
CA GLY A 93 -4.06 -0.40 -14.35
C GLY A 93 -3.82 -0.67 -12.88
N SER A 94 -2.59 -1.00 -12.48
CA SER A 94 -2.24 -1.28 -11.08
C SER A 94 -2.49 -0.09 -10.16
N GLY A 95 -2.17 1.14 -10.60
CA GLY A 95 -2.45 2.35 -9.82
C GLY A 95 -3.95 2.56 -9.60
N VAL A 96 -4.74 2.42 -10.67
CA VAL A 96 -6.20 2.58 -10.59
C VAL A 96 -6.83 1.52 -9.69
N VAL A 97 -6.46 0.25 -9.88
CA VAL A 97 -7.00 -0.86 -9.07
C VAL A 97 -6.60 -0.73 -7.61
N ASN A 98 -5.38 -0.32 -7.31
CA ASN A 98 -4.95 -0.17 -5.92
C ASN A 98 -5.66 0.98 -5.21
N SER A 99 -5.88 2.10 -5.89
CA SER A 99 -6.69 3.21 -5.35
C SER A 99 -8.14 2.79 -5.10
N LEU A 100 -8.75 2.03 -6.02
CA LEU A 100 -10.10 1.48 -5.85
C LEU A 100 -10.15 0.41 -4.75
N LEU A 101 -9.16 -0.46 -4.66
CA LEU A 101 -9.05 -1.48 -3.63
C LEU A 101 -8.92 -0.83 -2.26
N ASP A 102 -8.15 0.25 -2.16
CA ASP A 102 -8.05 1.01 -0.92
C ASP A 102 -9.40 1.60 -0.51
N LEU A 103 -10.03 2.35 -1.42
CA LEU A 103 -11.31 3.00 -1.19
C LEU A 103 -12.45 2.02 -0.87
N LEU A 104 -12.54 0.91 -1.60
CA LEU A 104 -13.71 0.01 -1.55
C LEU A 104 -13.52 -1.18 -0.61
N VAL A 105 -12.27 -1.55 -0.29
CA VAL A 105 -11.98 -2.77 0.46
C VAL A 105 -11.08 -2.51 1.66
N ILE A 106 -9.85 -2.01 1.48
CA ILE A 106 -8.85 -1.91 2.56
C ILE A 106 -9.35 -0.96 3.64
N GLU A 107 -9.68 0.28 3.29
CA GLU A 107 -10.15 1.28 4.25
C GLU A 107 -11.46 0.85 4.94
N PRO A 108 -12.54 0.48 4.22
CA PRO A 108 -13.76 0.02 4.87
C PRO A 108 -13.55 -1.21 5.76
N PHE A 109 -12.73 -2.16 5.34
CA PHE A 109 -12.51 -3.38 6.11
C PHE A 109 -11.66 -3.11 7.36
N PHE A 110 -10.53 -2.42 7.21
CA PHE A 110 -9.60 -2.26 8.32
C PHE A 110 -9.95 -1.11 9.26
N CYS A 111 -10.50 0.01 8.77
CA CYS A 111 -11.00 1.09 9.64
C CYS A 111 -12.32 0.72 10.31
N LYS A 112 -13.34 0.36 9.52
CA LYS A 112 -14.72 0.27 10.05
C LYS A 112 -15.03 -1.10 10.64
N ILE A 113 -14.66 -2.17 9.96
CA ILE A 113 -15.05 -3.54 10.38
C ILE A 113 -14.09 -4.07 11.45
N ARG A 114 -12.79 -3.83 11.28
CA ARG A 114 -11.75 -4.38 12.15
C ARG A 114 -11.18 -3.37 13.15
N ASP A 115 -11.45 -2.07 12.98
CA ASP A 115 -10.97 -0.98 13.85
C ASP A 115 -9.46 -1.04 14.11
N LEU A 116 -8.68 -1.32 13.05
CA LEU A 116 -7.22 -1.43 13.13
C LEU A 116 -6.53 -0.07 13.08
N TRP A 117 -7.13 0.93 12.45
CA TRP A 117 -6.69 2.31 12.60
C TRP A 117 -7.87 3.25 12.54
N ARG A 118 -7.65 4.44 13.08
CA ARG A 118 -8.62 5.54 13.07
C ARG A 118 -7.95 6.78 12.54
N TRP A 119 -8.58 7.41 11.56
CA TRP A 119 -8.14 8.71 11.08
C TRP A 119 -8.50 9.78 12.12
N THR A 120 -7.61 10.75 12.31
CA THR A 120 -7.83 11.88 13.22
C THR A 120 -7.60 13.17 12.44
N PRO A 121 -8.50 14.15 12.54
CA PRO A 121 -8.28 15.44 11.89
C PRO A 121 -7.19 16.16 12.68
N VAL A 122 -6.05 16.40 12.05
CA VAL A 122 -4.96 17.18 12.64
C VAL A 122 -5.32 18.66 12.51
N GLU A 123 -5.26 19.43 13.60
CA GLU A 123 -5.48 20.88 13.57
C GLU A 123 -4.51 21.56 12.59
N ARG A 124 -5.05 22.34 11.66
CA ARG A 124 -4.31 22.96 10.53
C ARG A 124 -3.53 21.95 9.67
N GLY A 125 -3.81 20.65 9.80
CA GLY A 125 -3.33 19.63 8.90
C GLY A 125 -4.10 19.67 7.58
N TYR A 126 -3.61 18.92 6.60
CA TYR A 126 -4.19 18.88 5.25
C TYR A 126 -5.67 18.42 5.21
N PHE A 127 -6.18 17.90 6.34
CA PHE A 127 -7.49 17.28 6.48
C PHE A 127 -8.33 17.86 7.63
N SER A 128 -8.00 19.06 8.12
CA SER A 128 -8.74 19.69 9.23
C SER A 128 -10.20 20.01 8.90
N PHE A 129 -10.63 19.88 7.64
CA PHE A 129 -11.98 20.15 7.16
C PHE A 129 -12.92 18.93 7.24
N VAL A 130 -12.42 17.71 7.51
CA VAL A 130 -13.24 16.49 7.56
C VAL A 130 -13.92 16.38 8.93
N PRO A 131 -15.27 16.30 9.00
CA PRO A 131 -15.98 16.14 10.27
C PRO A 131 -15.49 14.93 11.07
N PRO A 132 -15.33 15.04 12.41
CA PRO A 132 -14.90 13.93 13.29
C PRO A 132 -15.69 12.64 13.10
N ASP A 133 -17.00 12.76 12.84
CA ASP A 133 -17.88 11.61 12.67
C ASP A 133 -17.62 10.86 11.35
N LEU A 134 -17.05 11.52 10.34
CA LEU A 134 -16.70 10.91 9.05
C LEU A 134 -15.29 10.29 9.05
N ASN A 135 -14.47 10.57 10.06
CA ASN A 135 -13.08 10.09 10.16
C ASN A 135 -12.93 8.59 10.47
N ARG A 136 -14.04 7.86 10.58
CA ARG A 136 -14.06 6.38 10.71
C ARG A 136 -14.44 5.66 9.43
N PHE A 137 -14.85 6.40 8.40
CA PHE A 137 -15.53 5.85 7.23
C PHE A 137 -14.70 5.92 5.96
N THR A 138 -13.88 6.96 5.81
CA THR A 138 -13.08 7.17 4.62
C THR A 138 -11.75 7.78 5.00
N ALA A 139 -10.66 7.23 4.47
CA ALA A 139 -9.40 7.93 4.45
C ALA A 139 -9.55 9.28 3.73
N PRO A 140 -8.69 10.25 4.04
CA PRO A 140 -8.67 11.49 3.30
C PRO A 140 -8.35 11.26 1.82
N ILE A 141 -8.78 12.16 0.94
CA ILE A 141 -8.54 12.08 -0.51
C ILE A 141 -7.05 11.89 -0.85
N GLY A 142 -6.15 12.49 -0.06
CA GLY A 142 -4.70 12.31 -0.23
C GLY A 142 -4.22 10.87 -0.08
N ASN A 143 -4.93 10.03 0.68
CA ASN A 143 -4.65 8.60 0.79
C ASN A 143 -4.89 7.90 -0.55
N TYR A 144 -6.04 8.13 -1.17
CA TYR A 144 -6.41 7.52 -2.46
C TYR A 144 -5.51 8.00 -3.60
N VAL A 145 -5.05 9.25 -3.53
CA VAL A 145 -4.03 9.78 -4.45
C VAL A 145 -2.69 9.06 -4.25
N THR A 146 -2.29 8.80 -3.00
CA THR A 146 -1.10 8.00 -2.70
C THR A 146 -1.26 6.57 -3.24
N TRP A 147 -2.39 5.92 -3.01
CA TRP A 147 -2.71 4.59 -3.53
C TRP A 147 -2.88 4.53 -5.06
N LEU A 148 -2.97 5.67 -5.74
CA LEU A 148 -2.91 5.77 -7.19
C LEU A 148 -1.46 5.98 -7.69
N LEU A 149 -0.81 7.03 -7.17
CA LEU A 149 0.49 7.50 -7.65
C LEU A 149 1.63 6.59 -7.22
N PHE A 150 1.61 6.09 -5.99
CA PHE A 150 2.71 5.29 -5.48
C PHE A 150 2.87 3.95 -6.21
N PRO A 151 1.80 3.16 -6.46
CA PRO A 151 1.92 1.97 -7.30
C PRO A 151 2.35 2.32 -8.73
N LEU A 152 1.82 3.40 -9.32
CA LEU A 152 2.19 3.83 -10.67
C LEU A 152 3.69 4.12 -10.75
N ILE A 153 4.23 4.90 -9.81
CA ILE A 153 5.64 5.28 -9.77
C ILE A 153 6.52 4.06 -9.49
N THR A 154 6.24 3.29 -8.44
CA THR A 154 7.07 2.14 -8.06
C THR A 154 7.06 1.05 -9.11
N ASN A 155 5.90 0.69 -9.67
CA ASN A 155 5.83 -0.29 -10.73
C ASN A 155 6.45 0.24 -12.04
N SER A 156 6.44 1.54 -12.31
CA SER A 156 7.25 2.13 -13.41
C SER A 156 8.75 1.94 -13.17
N VAL A 157 9.20 2.10 -11.92
CA VAL A 157 10.59 1.82 -11.52
C VAL A 157 10.91 0.33 -11.70
N LEU A 158 9.99 -0.60 -11.39
CA LEU A 158 10.19 -2.03 -11.67
C LEU A 158 10.43 -2.28 -13.16
N LEU A 159 9.61 -1.70 -14.04
CA LEU A 159 9.79 -1.83 -15.49
C LEU A 159 11.13 -1.27 -15.94
N TYR A 160 11.52 -0.11 -15.41
CA TYR A 160 12.82 0.49 -15.68
C TYR A 160 13.95 -0.43 -15.23
N LEU A 161 13.95 -0.90 -13.97
CA LEU A 161 14.99 -1.80 -13.47
C LEU A 161 15.10 -3.07 -14.30
N HIS A 162 13.97 -3.66 -14.71
CA HIS A 162 13.96 -4.83 -15.57
C HIS A 162 14.53 -4.54 -16.96
N ALA A 163 14.18 -3.42 -17.58
CA ALA A 163 14.71 -3.07 -18.90
C ALA A 163 16.24 -2.82 -18.90
N PHE A 164 16.80 -2.36 -17.77
CA PHE A 164 18.22 -2.05 -17.65
C PHE A 164 19.09 -3.19 -17.09
N PHE A 165 18.52 -4.05 -16.25
CA PHE A 165 19.26 -5.07 -15.49
C PHE A 165 18.69 -6.49 -15.60
N GLY A 166 17.52 -6.65 -16.22
CA GLY A 166 16.80 -7.91 -16.37
C GLY A 166 17.18 -8.72 -17.59
#